data_AF-A0A147BIL4-F1
#
_entry.id   AF-A0A147BIL4-F1
#
_cell.length_a   1.000
_cell.length_b   1.000
_cell.length_c   1.000
_cell.angle_alpha   90.00
_cell.angle_beta   90.00
_cell.angle_gamma   90.00
#
_symmetry.space_group_name_H-M   'P 1'
#
loop_
_entity.id
_entity.type
_entity.pdbx_description
1 polymer ?
#
loop_
_entity_poly.entity_id
_entity_poly.type
_entity_poly.pdbx_seq_one_letter_code
_entity_poly.pdbx_strand_id
1 'polypeptide(L)' 'LLDYVSDAIYEHGISDFQNSSSESVTGFMDLITIYLQSTLAEYEEKIFRQKKGVCIGSCFATILSEVYLSFVD' A
#
# COMPACT_ATOMS: atom_id res chain seq x y z
N LEU A 1 -3.62 4.92 -5.64
CA LEU A 1 -2.57 4.16 -4.91
C LEU A 1 -2.87 2.69 -4.96
N LEU A 2 -4.01 2.24 -4.41
CA LEU A 2 -4.40 0.82 -4.51
C LEU A 2 -4.45 0.34 -5.97
N ASP A 3 -5.02 1.14 -6.87
CA ASP A 3 -5.05 0.81 -8.30
C ASP A 3 -3.65 0.60 -8.87
N TYR A 4 -2.71 1.53 -8.62
CA TYR A 4 -1.31 1.38 -9.05
C TYR A 4 -0.60 0.16 -8.45
N VAL A 5 -0.92 -0.23 -7.21
CA VAL A 5 -0.36 -1.45 -6.61
C VAL A 5 -0.91 -2.69 -7.30
N SER A 6 -2.22 -2.70 -7.60
CA SER A 6 -2.85 -3.76 -8.38
C SER A 6 -2.18 -3.85 -9.75
N ASP A 7 -2.09 -2.74 -10.47
CA ASP A 7 -1.48 -2.66 -11.81
C ASP A 7 -0.02 -3.14 -11.79
N ALA A 8 0.77 -2.74 -10.79
CA ALA A 8 2.15 -3.22 -10.62
C ALA A 8 2.24 -4.74 -10.49
N ILE A 9 1.36 -5.36 -9.71
CA ILE A 9 1.30 -6.82 -9.55
C ILE A 9 0.95 -7.51 -10.88
N TYR A 10 0.00 -6.95 -11.64
CA TYR A 10 -0.38 -7.50 -12.94
C TYR A 10 0.73 -7.35 -13.99
N GLU A 11 1.44 -6.20 -14.02
CA GLU A 11 2.54 -5.97 -14.97
C GLU A 11 3.79 -6.79 -14.67
N HIS A 12 4.13 -6.99 -13.39
CA HIS A 12 5.32 -7.74 -12.98
C HIS A 12 5.10 -9.26 -12.90
N GLY A 13 3.89 -9.72 -13.25
CA GLY A 13 3.54 -11.13 -13.32
C GLY A 13 2.77 -11.61 -12.09
N ILE A 14 1.45 -11.75 -12.27
CA ILE A 14 0.56 -12.30 -11.23
C ILE A 14 1.00 -13.70 -10.77
N SER A 15 1.52 -14.52 -11.67
CA SER A 15 1.97 -15.87 -11.35
C SER A 15 3.17 -15.87 -10.41
N ASP A 16 4.12 -14.96 -10.59
CA ASP A 16 5.29 -14.85 -9.72
C ASP A 16 4.90 -14.31 -8.34
N PHE A 17 3.96 -13.36 -8.30
CA PHE A 17 3.35 -12.91 -7.06
C PHE A 17 2.67 -14.05 -6.31
N GLN A 18 1.79 -14.81 -6.97
CA GLN A 18 1.07 -15.93 -6.34
C GLN A 18 1.98 -17.11 -5.96
N ASN A 19 3.10 -17.32 -6.67
CA ASN A 19 4.05 -18.37 -6.34
C ASN A 19 4.96 -18.00 -5.16
N SER A 20 5.20 -16.70 -4.95
CA SER A 20 6.05 -16.17 -3.87
C SER A 20 5.26 -15.77 -2.62
N SER A 21 3.96 -15.51 -2.77
CA SER A 21 3.03 -15.11 -1.71
C SER A 21 2.12 -16.27 -1.31
N SER A 22 1.84 -16.41 -0.01
CA SER A 22 0.78 -17.32 0.46
C SER A 22 -0.62 -16.77 0.25
N GLU A 23 -0.73 -15.47 -0.04
CA GLU A 23 -1.99 -14.73 -0.12
C GLU A 23 -2.42 -14.48 -1.57
N SER A 24 -3.72 -14.51 -1.80
CA SER A 24 -4.30 -14.07 -3.07
C SER A 24 -4.06 -12.57 -3.31
N VAL A 25 -4.07 -12.14 -4.57
CA VAL A 25 -3.98 -10.71 -4.91
C VAL A 25 -5.08 -9.91 -4.20
N THR A 26 -6.32 -10.39 -4.21
CA THR A 26 -7.43 -9.75 -3.51
C THR A 26 -7.17 -9.63 -2.01
N GLY A 27 -6.72 -10.70 -1.36
CA GLY A 27 -6.39 -10.67 0.07
C GLY A 27 -5.25 -9.70 0.39
N PHE A 28 -4.22 -9.65 -0.45
CA PHE A 28 -3.15 -8.67 -0.32
C PHE A 28 -3.65 -7.22 -0.47
N MET A 29 -4.52 -6.96 -1.45
CA MET A 29 -5.14 -5.64 -1.64
C MET A 29 -6.02 -5.23 -0.46
N ASP A 30 -6.74 -6.18 0.14
CA ASP A 30 -7.52 -5.95 1.36
C ASP A 30 -6.60 -5.59 2.54
N LEU A 31 -5.47 -6.29 2.69
CA LEU A 31 -4.48 -6.00 3.73
C LEU A 31 -3.89 -4.58 3.58
N ILE A 32 -3.51 -4.17 2.36
CA ILE A 32 -3.03 -2.80 2.13
C ILE A 32 -4.14 -1.79 2.42
N THR A 33 -5.38 -2.08 2.01
CA THR A 33 -6.52 -1.21 2.28
C THR A 33 -6.71 -1.00 3.78
N ILE A 34 -6.72 -2.09 4.56
CA ILE A 34 -6.83 -2.05 6.02
C ILE A 34 -5.65 -1.29 6.63
N TYR A 35 -4.42 -1.54 6.15
CA TYR A 35 -3.22 -0.85 6.62
C TYR A 35 -3.32 0.67 6.46
N LEU A 36 -3.62 1.15 5.25
CA LEU A 36 -3.76 2.58 4.94
C LEU A 36 -4.90 3.21 5.76
N GLN A 37 -5.97 2.46 5.98
CA GLN A 37 -7.11 2.90 6.77
C GLN A 37 -6.86 2.93 8.28
N SER A 38 -5.90 2.15 8.78
CA SER A 38 -5.61 1.97 10.22
C SER A 38 -4.47 2.85 10.71
N THR A 39 -3.92 3.72 9.85
CA THR A 39 -2.81 4.58 10.23
C THR A 39 -3.28 5.79 11.03
N LEU A 40 -2.80 5.88 12.26
CA LEU A 40 -3.10 6.94 13.22
C LEU A 40 -1.83 7.72 13.56
N ALA A 41 -1.96 9.03 13.70
CA ALA A 41 -0.90 9.92 14.14
C ALA A 41 -1.35 10.68 15.38
N GLU A 42 -0.50 10.73 16.39
CA GLU A 42 -0.73 11.55 17.57
C GLU A 42 -0.06 12.92 17.38
N TYR A 43 -0.79 13.98 17.69
CA TYR A 43 -0.27 15.34 17.71
C TYR A 43 -1.01 16.15 18.78
N GLU A 44 -0.27 16.79 19.69
CA GLU A 44 -0.83 17.58 20.81
C GLU A 44 -1.93 16.82 21.58
N GLU A 45 -1.65 15.58 22.01
CA GLU A 45 -2.56 14.69 22.75
C GLU A 45 -3.86 14.34 22.00
N LYS A 46 -3.91 14.63 20.69
CA LYS A 46 -5.05 14.30 19.82
C LYS A 46 -4.63 13.25 18.80
N ILE A 47 -5.54 12.32 18.55
CA ILE A 47 -5.35 11.25 17.57
C ILE A 47 -6.01 11.66 16.26
N PHE A 48 -5.23 11.60 15.18
CA PHE A 48 -5.66 11.88 13.82
C PHE A 48 -5.54 10.64 12.97
N ARG A 49 -6.56 10.37 12.15
CA ARG A 49 -6.51 9.32 11.14
C ARG A 49 -5.96 9.88 9.84
N GLN A 50 -5.01 9.16 9.23
CA GLN A 50 -4.55 9.51 7.89
C GLN A 50 -5.68 9.27 6.88
N LYS A 51 -6.06 10.34 6.17
CA LYS A 51 -7.18 10.29 5.20
C LYS A 51 -6.75 9.95 3.78
N LYS A 52 -5.50 10.25 3.42
CA LYS A 52 -4.97 10.08 2.06
C LYS A 52 -3.45 9.88 2.11
N GLY A 53 -2.94 9.15 1.14
CA GLY A 53 -1.51 8.88 0.99
C GLY A 53 -1.00 7.83 1.99
N VAL A 54 0.31 7.84 2.19
CA VAL A 54 1.02 6.95 3.11
C VAL A 54 1.66 7.78 4.23
N CYS A 55 1.83 7.22 5.42
CA CYS A 55 2.43 7.94 6.54
C CYS A 55 3.95 8.02 6.37
N ILE A 56 4.51 9.23 6.38
CA ILE A 56 5.96 9.42 6.29
C ILE A 56 6.59 8.87 7.57
N GLY A 57 7.45 7.86 7.43
CA GLY A 57 8.02 7.08 8.54
C GLY A 57 7.42 5.68 8.71
N SER A 58 6.37 5.35 7.95
CA SER A 58 5.93 3.95 7.78
C SER A 58 7.00 3.13 7.05
N CYS A 59 7.15 1.85 7.43
CA CYS A 59 7.96 0.89 6.69
C CYS A 59 7.48 0.66 5.24
N PHE A 60 6.19 0.90 4.96
CA PHE A 60 5.60 0.80 3.63
C PHE A 60 5.61 2.11 2.85
N ALA A 61 5.97 3.25 3.48
CA ALA A 61 5.91 4.55 2.84
C ALA A 61 6.76 4.61 1.58
N THR A 62 8.00 4.12 1.66
CA THR A 62 8.96 4.15 0.55
C THR A 62 8.46 3.31 -0.62
N ILE A 63 8.21 2.01 -0.39
CA ILE A 63 7.84 1.10 -1.48
C ILE A 63 6.50 1.46 -2.15
N LEU A 64 5.50 1.89 -1.37
CA LEU A 64 4.22 2.32 -1.95
C LEU A 64 4.35 3.65 -2.71
N SER A 65 5.28 4.51 -2.31
CA SER A 65 5.58 5.74 -3.05
C SER A 65 6.33 5.44 -4.35
N GLU A 66 7.28 4.51 -4.33
CA GLU A 66 7.99 4.06 -5.53
C GLU A 66 7.03 3.43 -6.55
N VAL A 67 6.14 2.55 -6.09
CA VAL A 67 5.07 2.00 -6.94
C VAL A 67 4.18 3.11 -7.48
N TYR A 68 3.76 4.09 -6.67
CA TYR A 68 2.98 5.20 -7.21
C TYR A 68 3.74 6.00 -8.27
N LEU A 69 5.01 6.32 -8.02
CA LEU A 69 5.82 7.14 -8.91
C LEU A 69 6.11 6.43 -10.23
N SER A 70 6.24 5.10 -10.26
CA SER A 70 6.48 4.36 -11.50
C SER A 70 5.36 4.46 -12.56
N PHE A 71 4.15 4.87 -12.17
CA PHE A 71 3.01 5.05 -13.09
C PHE A 71 2.65 6.51 -13.37
N VAL A 72 3.20 7.45 -12.60
CA VAL A 72 2.79 8.86 -12.64
C VAL A 72 3.91 9.76 -13.18
N ASP A 73 5.12 9.23 -13.33
CA ASP A 73 6.22 9.88 -14.06
C ASP A 73 5.91 10.07 -15.57
#